data_AF-A8DR46-F1
#
_entry.id   AF-A8DR46-F1
#
_cell.length_a   1.000
_cell.length_b   1.000
_cell.length_c   1.000
_cell.angle_alpha   90.00
_cell.angle_beta   90.00
_cell.angle_gamma   90.00
#
_symmetry.space_group_name_H-M   'P 1'
#
loop_
_entity.id
_entity.type
_entity.pdbx_description
1 polymer ?
#
loop_
_entity_poly.entity_id
_entity_poly.type
_entity_poly.pdbx_seq_one_letter_code
_entity_poly.pdbx_strand_id
1 'polypeptide(L)'
;MPTRLGFMKTKISVVLISIAAIVIASSVAFSNSDQDKGAKYIEIDGGKRGKVPFPHHRHQENLADCTMCHSIFPQEPGSIEHLKEQGKLKKKYVMNKLCTKCHKEIKKAGRKSGPTKCSTCHIKAKS
;
A
#
# COMPACT_ATOMS: atom_id res chain seq x y z
N MET A 1 -14.98 -62.11 -4.68
CA MET A 1 -14.28 -61.53 -3.53
C MET A 1 -13.21 -60.56 -4.05
N PRO A 2 -13.30 -59.25 -3.83
CA PRO A 2 -12.25 -58.33 -4.24
C PRO A 2 -10.98 -58.59 -3.41
N THR A 3 -9.84 -58.73 -4.07
CA THR A 3 -8.55 -59.00 -3.44
C THR A 3 -8.13 -57.83 -2.53
N ARG A 4 -7.50 -58.14 -1.39
CA ARG A 4 -7.02 -57.16 -0.38
C ARG A 4 -6.24 -55.98 -0.99
N LEU A 5 -5.55 -56.22 -2.11
CA LEU A 5 -4.76 -55.22 -2.84
C LEU A 5 -5.63 -54.19 -3.59
N GLY A 6 -6.80 -54.60 -4.10
CA GLY A 6 -7.75 -53.70 -4.76
C GLY A 6 -8.40 -52.74 -3.77
N PHE A 7 -8.82 -53.26 -2.61
CA PHE A 7 -9.46 -52.46 -1.56
C PHE A 7 -8.53 -51.39 -0.96
N MET A 8 -7.22 -51.69 -0.85
CA MET A 8 -6.22 -50.75 -0.34
C MET A 8 -5.88 -49.63 -1.35
N LYS A 9 -5.81 -49.96 -2.64
CA LYS A 9 -5.63 -48.97 -3.72
C LYS A 9 -6.83 -48.01 -3.84
N THR A 10 -8.05 -48.52 -3.72
CA THR A 10 -9.26 -47.69 -3.75
C THR A 10 -9.32 -46.73 -2.55
N LYS A 11 -8.92 -47.17 -1.35
CA LYS A 11 -8.88 -46.29 -0.15
C LYS A 11 -7.77 -45.23 -0.23
N ILE A 12 -6.59 -45.56 -0.75
CA ILE A 12 -5.51 -44.60 -0.95
C ILE A 12 -5.88 -43.55 -2.01
N SER A 13 -6.48 -43.96 -3.13
CA SER A 13 -6.97 -43.02 -4.16
C SER A 13 -8.09 -42.12 -3.64
N VAL A 14 -9.04 -42.64 -2.84
CA VAL A 14 -10.11 -41.82 -2.24
C VAL A 14 -9.54 -40.81 -1.23
N VAL A 15 -8.55 -41.20 -0.41
CA VAL A 15 -7.89 -40.28 0.54
C VAL A 15 -7.09 -39.20 -0.18
N LEU A 16 -6.36 -39.53 -1.25
CA LEU A 16 -5.60 -38.55 -2.04
C LEU A 16 -6.50 -37.57 -2.80
N ILE A 17 -7.63 -38.04 -3.34
CA ILE A 17 -8.64 -37.17 -3.98
C ILE A 17 -9.31 -36.26 -2.94
N SER A 18 -9.55 -36.75 -1.73
CA SER A 18 -10.13 -35.95 -0.63
C SER A 18 -9.16 -34.88 -0.13
N ILE A 19 -7.86 -35.17 -0.05
CA ILE A 19 -6.82 -34.20 0.33
C ILE A 19 -6.64 -33.15 -0.76
N ALA A 20 -6.66 -33.55 -2.04
CA ALA A 20 -6.61 -32.61 -3.16
C ALA A 20 -7.81 -31.65 -3.18
N ALA A 21 -9.02 -32.14 -2.85
CA ALA A 21 -10.22 -31.29 -2.75
C ALA A 21 -10.15 -30.27 -1.61
N ILE A 22 -9.50 -30.60 -0.49
CA ILE A 22 -9.31 -29.70 0.65
C ILE A 22 -8.29 -28.58 0.33
N VAL A 23 -7.25 -28.89 -0.46
CA VAL A 23 -6.23 -27.88 -0.85
C VAL A 23 -6.75 -26.89 -1.88
N ILE A 24 -7.74 -27.26 -2.71
CA ILE A 24 -8.34 -26.37 -3.72
C ILE A 24 -9.34 -25.38 -3.08
N ALA A 25 -9.94 -25.72 -1.93
CA ALA A 25 -10.91 -24.88 -1.24
C ALA A 25 -10.29 -23.72 -0.42
N SER A 26 -8.98 -23.73 -0.18
CA SER A 26 -8.30 -22.73 0.68
C SER A 26 -7.83 -21.45 -0.03
N SER A 27 -7.96 -21.33 -1.35
CA SER A 27 -7.32 -20.24 -2.12
C SER A 27 -8.25 -19.09 -2.58
N VAL A 28 -9.49 -19.01 -2.11
CA VAL A 28 -10.43 -17.93 -2.51
C VAL A 28 -10.99 -17.15 -1.32
N ALA A 29 -10.09 -16.56 -0.52
CA ALA A 29 -10.46 -15.51 0.42
C ALA A 29 -9.47 -14.35 0.35
N PHE A 30 -9.24 -13.83 -0.86
CA PHE A 30 -8.84 -12.42 -0.97
C PHE A 30 -10.11 -11.60 -0.78
N SER A 31 -10.42 -11.30 0.48
CA SER A 31 -11.45 -10.34 0.83
C SER A 31 -11.14 -9.03 0.12
N ASN A 32 -12.00 -8.64 -0.83
CA ASN A 32 -12.22 -7.24 -1.15
C ASN A 32 -12.92 -6.61 0.06
N SER A 33 -12.21 -6.51 1.18
CA SER A 33 -12.62 -5.63 2.26
C SER A 33 -12.62 -4.24 1.66
N ASP A 34 -13.73 -3.53 1.81
CA ASP A 34 -13.83 -2.10 1.53
C ASP A 34 -12.78 -1.42 2.44
N GLN A 35 -11.54 -1.33 1.95
CA GLN A 35 -10.42 -0.87 2.74
C GLN A 35 -10.68 0.59 3.05
N ASP A 36 -10.66 0.97 4.33
CA ASP A 36 -10.78 2.36 4.74
C ASP A 36 -9.75 3.20 3.97
N LYS A 37 -10.24 4.02 3.04
CA LYS A 37 -9.42 4.85 2.17
C LYS A 37 -8.91 6.10 2.88
N GLY A 38 -9.34 6.33 4.12
CA GLY A 38 -9.12 7.57 4.86
C GLY A 38 -9.76 8.77 4.17
N ALA A 39 -9.43 9.96 4.65
CA ALA A 39 -9.94 11.21 4.09
C ALA A 39 -9.46 11.45 2.65
N LYS A 40 -10.35 12.00 1.81
CA LYS A 40 -10.06 12.36 0.42
C LYS A 40 -8.89 13.34 0.27
N TYR A 41 -8.82 14.28 1.21
CA TYR A 41 -7.77 15.29 1.32
C TYR A 41 -7.24 15.28 2.74
N ILE A 42 -5.92 15.32 2.88
CA ILE A 42 -5.24 15.46 4.17
C ILE A 42 -4.19 16.56 4.07
N GLU A 43 -3.75 17.05 5.22
CA GLU A 43 -2.61 17.96 5.32
C GLU A 43 -1.41 17.24 5.91
N ILE A 44 -0.27 17.34 5.24
CA ILE A 44 1.00 16.79 5.72
C ILE A 44 1.84 17.93 6.30
N ASP A 45 2.50 17.68 7.44
CA ASP A 45 3.40 18.66 8.01
C ASP A 45 4.63 18.90 7.11
N GLY A 46 4.71 20.10 6.54
CA GLY A 46 5.83 20.55 5.72
C GLY A 46 6.92 21.29 6.51
N GLY A 47 6.86 21.25 7.84
CA GLY A 47 7.77 21.96 8.74
C GLY A 47 7.72 23.47 8.53
N LYS A 48 8.89 24.12 8.48
CA LYS A 48 9.02 25.59 8.38
C LYS A 48 8.33 26.23 7.17
N ARG A 49 7.95 25.46 6.15
CA ARG A 49 7.25 25.95 4.96
C ARG A 49 5.73 25.84 5.05
N GLY A 50 5.21 25.41 6.20
CA GLY A 50 3.78 25.20 6.42
C GLY A 50 3.29 23.84 5.92
N LYS A 51 1.99 23.61 6.12
CA LYS A 51 1.31 22.38 5.71
C LYS A 51 1.32 22.21 4.19
N VAL A 52 1.32 20.95 3.76
CA VAL A 52 1.25 20.56 2.35
C VAL A 52 -0.10 19.87 2.14
N PRO A 53 -1.00 20.43 1.30
CA PRO A 53 -2.24 19.75 0.96
C PRO A 53 -1.93 18.51 0.12
N PHE A 54 -2.50 17.38 0.50
CA PHE A 54 -2.28 16.09 -0.14
C PHE A 54 -3.63 15.46 -0.56
N PRO A 55 -3.92 15.38 -1.87
CA PRO A 55 -5.12 14.70 -2.36
C PRO A 55 -4.91 13.19 -2.29
N HIS A 56 -5.21 12.59 -1.14
CA HIS A 56 -4.91 11.18 -0.86
C HIS A 56 -5.62 10.22 -1.84
N HIS A 57 -6.93 10.40 -2.05
CA HIS A 57 -7.70 9.53 -2.95
C HIS A 57 -7.21 9.60 -4.39
N ARG A 58 -6.72 10.76 -4.85
CA ARG A 58 -6.12 10.87 -6.19
C ARG A 58 -4.92 9.92 -6.33
N HIS A 59 -4.14 9.71 -5.28
CA HIS A 59 -3.04 8.75 -5.33
C HIS A 59 -3.60 7.32 -5.37
N GLN A 60 -4.56 6.98 -4.52
CA GLN A 60 -5.21 5.66 -4.52
C GLN A 60 -5.84 5.32 -5.88
N GLU A 61 -6.54 6.25 -6.53
CA GLU A 61 -7.15 6.07 -7.85
C GLU A 61 -6.13 5.78 -8.96
N ASN A 62 -4.93 6.35 -8.86
CA ASN A 62 -3.89 6.22 -9.90
C ASN A 62 -2.89 5.09 -9.62
N LEU A 63 -2.85 4.58 -8.39
CA LEU A 63 -1.78 3.70 -7.91
C LEU A 63 -2.28 2.40 -7.27
N ALA A 64 -3.46 2.40 -6.65
CA ALA A 64 -4.15 1.29 -5.97
C ALA A 64 -3.37 0.53 -4.86
N ASP A 65 -2.04 0.61 -4.81
CA ASP A 65 -1.21 -0.07 -3.81
C ASP A 65 -0.81 0.88 -2.66
N CYS A 66 -1.43 0.66 -1.50
CA CYS A 66 -1.19 1.41 -0.26
C CYS A 66 0.25 1.27 0.25
N THR A 67 0.92 0.16 -0.04
CA THR A 67 2.26 -0.14 0.50
C THR A 67 3.35 0.70 -0.16
N MET A 68 3.10 1.25 -1.35
CA MET A 68 4.01 2.19 -2.00
C MET A 68 4.31 3.42 -1.15
N CYS A 69 3.39 3.80 -0.26
CA CYS A 69 3.59 4.87 0.72
C CYS A 69 3.79 4.32 2.14
N HIS A 70 2.94 3.39 2.56
CA HIS A 70 2.85 2.96 3.96
C HIS A 70 3.81 1.85 4.37
N SER A 71 4.78 1.51 3.50
CA SER A 71 5.88 0.60 3.86
C SER A 71 6.86 1.20 4.89
N ILE A 72 6.86 2.52 5.09
CA ILE A 72 7.81 3.20 5.99
C ILE A 72 7.13 3.89 7.19
N PHE A 73 5.81 4.05 7.15
CA PHE A 73 5.01 4.64 8.23
C PHE A 73 3.61 4.01 8.28
N PRO A 74 3.04 3.78 9.48
CA PRO A 74 1.69 3.23 9.64
C PRO A 74 0.59 4.01 8.91
N GLN A 75 -0.52 3.36 8.60
CA GLN A 75 -1.74 3.98 8.04
C GLN A 75 -2.55 4.71 9.13
N GLU A 76 -1.90 5.62 9.85
CA GLU A 76 -2.48 6.33 10.99
C GLU A 76 -2.20 7.84 10.89
N PRO A 77 -3.17 8.70 11.20
CA PRO A 77 -2.95 10.15 11.26
C PRO A 77 -1.80 10.53 12.19
N GLY A 78 -0.90 11.41 11.73
CA GLY A 78 0.24 11.89 12.53
C GLY A 78 1.38 10.88 12.71
N SER A 79 1.30 9.68 12.14
CA SER A 79 2.35 8.65 12.27
C SER A 79 3.73 9.13 11.80
N ILE A 80 3.78 9.92 10.72
CA ILE A 80 5.02 10.49 10.19
C ILE A 80 5.66 11.44 11.22
N GLU A 81 4.88 12.29 11.87
CA GLU A 81 5.31 13.22 12.92
C GLU A 81 5.79 12.46 14.15
N HIS A 82 5.02 11.49 14.61
CA HIS A 82 5.37 10.66 15.75
C HIS A 82 6.68 9.90 15.55
N LEU A 83 6.89 9.30 14.37
CA LEU A 83 8.15 8.63 14.03
C LEU A 83 9.34 9.60 13.96
N LYS A 84 9.12 10.86 13.56
CA LYS A 84 10.14 11.92 13.58
C LYS A 84 10.53 12.28 15.02
N GLU A 85 9.54 12.42 15.91
CA GLU A 85 9.74 12.73 17.34
C GLU A 85 10.51 11.62 18.06
N GLN A 86 10.19 10.36 17.76
CA GLN A 86 10.92 9.19 18.27
C GLN A 86 12.34 9.03 17.68
N GLY A 87 12.75 9.88 16.73
CA GLY A 87 14.03 9.76 16.04
C GLY A 87 14.12 8.57 15.06
N LYS A 88 13.05 7.79 14.89
CA LYS A 88 12.97 6.64 13.97
C LYS A 88 12.88 7.05 12.50
N LEU A 89 12.46 8.29 12.24
CA LEU A 89 12.33 8.84 10.90
C LEU A 89 13.05 10.17 10.77
N LYS A 90 14.02 10.25 9.85
CA LYS A 90 14.77 11.48 9.59
C LYS A 90 13.85 12.57 9.04
N LYS A 91 14.11 13.83 9.43
CA LYS A 91 13.43 15.00 8.85
C LYS A 91 13.50 14.95 7.32
N LYS A 92 12.36 15.24 6.67
CA LYS A 92 12.19 15.23 5.20
C LYS A 92 12.38 13.87 4.52
N TYR A 93 12.59 12.77 5.23
CA TYR A 93 12.82 11.45 4.61
C TYR A 93 11.68 11.05 3.67
N VAL A 94 10.43 11.06 4.16
CA VAL A 94 9.24 10.71 3.38
C VAL A 94 9.13 11.58 2.12
N MET A 95 9.21 12.90 2.29
CA MET A 95 9.09 13.86 1.17
C MET A 95 10.18 13.64 0.10
N ASN A 96 11.42 13.41 0.51
CA ASN A 96 12.55 13.30 -0.40
C ASN A 96 12.67 11.92 -1.05
N LYS A 97 12.36 10.85 -0.31
CA LYS A 97 12.60 9.47 -0.76
C LYS A 97 11.38 8.81 -1.38
N LEU A 98 10.17 9.24 -1.03
CA LEU A 98 8.94 8.67 -1.60
C LEU A 98 8.31 9.66 -2.56
N CYS A 99 7.82 10.80 -2.05
CA CYS A 99 7.00 11.72 -2.83
C CYS A 99 7.76 12.30 -4.04
N THR A 100 8.86 13.01 -3.77
CA THR A 100 9.61 13.68 -4.84
C THR A 100 10.39 12.70 -5.71
N LYS A 101 10.81 11.54 -5.18
CA LYS A 101 11.46 10.50 -5.96
C LYS A 101 10.51 9.93 -7.01
N CYS A 102 9.34 9.44 -6.59
CA CYS A 102 8.32 8.91 -7.49
C CYS A 102 7.90 9.95 -8.53
N HIS A 103 7.63 11.19 -8.12
CA HIS A 103 7.25 12.24 -9.06
C HIS A 103 8.35 12.53 -10.10
N LYS A 104 9.63 12.54 -9.70
CA LYS A 104 10.74 12.74 -10.63
C LYS A 104 10.89 11.57 -11.61
N GLU A 105 10.73 10.34 -11.14
CA GLU A 105 10.81 9.13 -11.97
C GLU A 105 9.70 9.09 -13.03
N ILE A 106 8.45 9.34 -12.64
CA ILE A 106 7.31 9.42 -13.57
C ILE A 106 7.52 10.56 -14.58
N LYS A 107 8.00 11.72 -14.11
CA LYS A 107 8.30 12.86 -14.99
C LYS A 107 9.42 12.55 -15.98
N LYS A 108 10.48 11.87 -15.52
CA LYS A 108 11.60 11.43 -16.37
C LYS A 108 11.13 10.43 -17.43
N ALA A 109 10.14 9.61 -17.11
CA ALA A 109 9.50 8.70 -18.06
C ALA A 109 8.51 9.40 -19.03
N GLY A 110 8.46 10.74 -19.05
CA GLY A 110 7.59 11.49 -19.96
C GLY A 110 6.09 11.42 -19.63
N ARG A 111 5.71 10.84 -18.48
CA ARG A 111 4.32 10.69 -18.07
C ARG A 111 3.86 11.87 -17.22
N LYS A 112 2.55 12.11 -17.19
CA LYS A 112 1.94 13.09 -16.29
C LYS A 112 2.28 12.73 -14.85
N SER A 113 2.96 13.63 -14.17
CA SER A 113 3.49 13.41 -12.82
C SER A 113 2.99 14.47 -11.84
N GLY A 114 3.09 14.17 -10.56
CA GLY A 114 2.88 15.12 -9.49
C GLY A 114 3.97 16.21 -9.42
N PRO A 115 3.80 17.19 -8.52
CA PRO A 115 4.71 18.32 -8.40
C PRO A 115 6.11 17.91 -7.94
N THR A 116 7.13 18.51 -8.54
CA THR A 116 8.55 18.31 -8.18
C THR A 116 9.24 19.57 -7.65
N LYS A 117 8.57 20.72 -7.70
CA LYS A 117 9.10 22.02 -7.24
C LYS A 117 8.55 22.35 -5.85
N CYS A 118 9.39 22.93 -4.99
CA CYS A 118 9.02 23.24 -3.61
C CYS A 118 7.76 24.12 -3.50
N SER A 119 7.63 25.14 -4.35
CA SER A 119 6.50 26.08 -4.34
C SER A 119 5.19 25.48 -4.84
N THR A 120 5.24 24.36 -5.56
CA THR A 120 4.03 23.69 -6.05
C THR A 120 3.43 22.78 -4.98
N CYS A 121 4.24 22.27 -4.04
CA CYS A 121 3.75 21.53 -2.87
C CYS A 121 3.42 22.47 -1.70
N HIS A 122 4.31 23.43 -1.41
CA HIS A 122 4.10 24.42 -0.36
C HIS A 122 3.42 25.66 -0.95
N ILE A 123 2.11 25.52 -1.19
CA ILE A 123 1.28 26.60 -1.71
C ILE A 123 1.10 27.61 -0.57
N LYS A 124 1.57 28.84 -0.77
CA LYS A 124 1.24 29.94 0.14
C LYS A 124 -0.27 30.20 0.02
N ALA A 125 -0.96 30.33 1.15
CA ALA A 125 -2.30 30.89 1.13
C ALA A 125 -2.24 32.25 0.41
N LYS A 126 -3.14 32.48 -0.54
CA LYS A 126 -3.29 33.81 -1.14
C LYS A 126 -3.84 34.70 -0.03
N SER A 127 -3.00 35.63 0.42
CA SER A 127 -3.38 36.79 1.23
C SER A 127 -4.26 37.74 0.43
#